data_AF-J9GXM7-F1
#
_entry.id   AF-J9GXM7-F1
#
_cell.length_a   1.000
_cell.length_b   1.000
_cell.length_c   1.000
_cell.angle_alpha   90.00
_cell.angle_beta   90.00
_cell.angle_gamma   90.00
#
_symmetry.space_group_name_H-M   'P 1'
#
loop_
_entity.id
_entity.type
_entity.pdbx_description
1 polymer ?
#
loop_
_entity_poly.entity_id
_entity_poly.type
_entity_poly.pdbx_seq_one_letter_code
_entity_poly.pdbx_strand_id
1 'polypeptide(L)'
;MERDIKLYQITDAMAEKVFQKIDKFNQGRREEQGYYALSVSTAYRPYYALWRIFPPDTYPPLFIQSLAVTFDDAAERAFQYLHNCNILLRVKDNSFFEPYYGYTDDIVAFGKYRSKRLAEVYYVDPHYVLWLAHKFEPRNPRDKRLAMWAKAFATVHLETVIRKSRVAGGNGYVGEKGEKLIDLHLEVLSVRLQLDAYKKRGYYVDQSVLATDKDGNRYTFVVKAAAASQTPNQLSCYTQPVHPHDILQLTSAKVLSHYESRGVKYTRIGYLKFH
;
A
#
# COMPACT_ATOMS: atom_id res chain seq x y z
N MET A 1 18.02 -5.85 -7.35
CA MET A 1 18.73 -4.66 -6.84
C MET A 1 20.02 -4.51 -7.63
N GLU A 2 20.39 -3.30 -8.03
CA GLU A 2 21.76 -3.03 -8.50
C GLU A 2 22.70 -3.31 -7.32
N ARG A 3 23.54 -4.33 -7.44
CA ARG A 3 24.45 -4.78 -6.37
C ARG A 3 25.80 -4.05 -6.41
N ASP A 4 26.04 -3.21 -7.41
CA ASP A 4 27.30 -2.46 -7.60
C ASP A 4 27.25 -1.05 -6.99
N ILE A 5 26.77 -0.91 -5.76
CA ILE A 5 26.74 0.38 -5.07
C ILE A 5 27.89 0.46 -4.08
N LYS A 6 28.86 1.35 -4.33
CA LYS A 6 29.98 1.61 -3.41
C LYS A 6 29.49 2.42 -2.20
N LEU A 7 29.38 1.78 -1.05
CA LEU A 7 29.01 2.46 0.20
C LEU A 7 30.23 3.13 0.84
N TYR A 8 30.08 4.39 1.22
CA TYR A 8 31.14 5.14 1.90
C TYR A 8 31.29 4.65 3.36
N GLN A 9 32.53 4.34 3.76
CA GLN A 9 32.91 3.97 5.15
C GLN A 9 32.26 2.71 5.74
N ILE A 10 31.77 1.78 4.91
CA ILE A 10 31.15 0.53 5.38
C ILE A 10 31.83 -0.67 4.75
N THR A 11 32.06 -1.71 5.55
CA THR A 11 32.53 -3.02 5.07
C THR A 11 31.40 -3.78 4.37
N ASP A 12 31.71 -4.48 3.28
CA ASP A 12 30.76 -5.25 2.47
C ASP A 12 29.90 -6.23 3.30
N ALA A 13 30.47 -6.85 4.34
CA ALA A 13 29.74 -7.76 5.22
C ALA A 13 28.63 -7.09 6.05
N MET A 14 28.82 -5.82 6.45
CA MET A 14 27.80 -5.05 7.17
C MET A 14 26.74 -4.52 6.20
N ALA A 15 27.15 -4.14 4.98
CA ALA A 15 26.23 -3.74 3.93
C ALA A 15 25.24 -4.87 3.58
N GLU A 16 25.74 -6.09 3.42
CA GLU A 16 24.94 -7.26 3.04
C GLU A 16 23.83 -7.56 4.06
N LYS A 17 24.10 -7.40 5.36
CA LYS A 17 23.08 -7.56 6.41
C LYS A 17 21.93 -6.57 6.25
N VAL A 18 22.23 -5.32 5.93
CA VAL A 18 21.22 -4.28 5.73
C VAL A 18 20.46 -4.51 4.42
N PHE A 19 21.14 -4.94 3.36
CA PHE A 19 20.47 -5.33 2.11
C PHE A 19 19.48 -6.48 2.33
N GLN A 20 19.84 -7.50 3.11
CA GLN A 20 18.92 -8.57 3.50
C GLN A 20 17.73 -8.06 4.31
N LYS A 21 17.93 -7.09 5.23
CA LYS A 21 16.83 -6.43 5.95
C LYS A 21 15.90 -5.70 4.96
N ILE A 22 16.45 -5.00 3.97
CA ILE A 22 15.68 -4.29 2.92
C ILE A 22 14.92 -5.28 2.02
N ASP A 23 15.52 -6.39 1.63
CA ASP A 23 14.86 -7.44 0.85
C ASP A 23 13.66 -8.02 1.60
N LYS A 24 13.84 -8.36 2.89
CA LYS A 24 12.75 -8.82 3.76
C LYS A 24 11.66 -7.75 3.90
N PHE A 25 12.05 -6.49 4.07
CA PHE A 25 11.10 -5.38 4.10
C PHE A 25 10.32 -5.33 2.78
N ASN A 26 10.95 -5.47 1.63
CA ASN A 26 10.29 -5.34 0.33
C ASN A 26 9.31 -6.46 -0.03
N GLN A 27 9.25 -7.56 0.73
CA GLN A 27 8.33 -8.66 0.47
C GLN A 27 6.86 -8.17 0.51
N GLY A 28 6.13 -8.40 -0.59
CA GLY A 28 4.72 -8.00 -0.73
C GLY A 28 4.48 -6.52 -1.08
N ARG A 29 5.53 -5.73 -1.34
CA ARG A 29 5.41 -4.33 -1.76
C ARG A 29 5.39 -4.16 -3.28
N ARG A 30 4.79 -3.08 -3.77
CA ARG A 30 4.55 -2.82 -5.21
C ARG A 30 5.55 -1.82 -5.80
N GLU A 31 5.78 -1.94 -7.10
CA GLU A 31 6.61 -1.00 -7.91
C GLU A 31 5.78 -0.12 -8.87
N GLU A 32 4.50 -0.43 -9.10
CA GLU A 32 3.68 0.23 -10.12
C GLU A 32 3.57 1.75 -9.95
N GLN A 33 3.61 2.23 -8.70
CA GLN A 33 3.55 3.65 -8.35
C GLN A 33 4.94 4.27 -8.16
N GLY A 34 6.00 3.65 -8.67
CA GLY A 34 7.39 4.01 -8.42
C GLY A 34 7.93 3.38 -7.14
N TYR A 35 8.98 3.96 -6.57
CA TYR A 35 9.65 3.43 -5.38
C TYR A 35 10.19 4.54 -4.47
N TYR A 36 10.49 4.19 -3.22
CA TYR A 36 11.29 4.99 -2.31
C TYR A 36 12.76 4.61 -2.45
N ALA A 37 13.66 5.58 -2.28
CA ALA A 37 15.08 5.36 -2.42
C ALA A 37 15.88 5.92 -1.23
N LEU A 38 16.85 5.15 -0.78
CA LEU A 38 17.92 5.57 0.11
C LEU A 38 19.09 6.07 -0.75
N SER A 39 19.41 7.34 -0.65
CA SER A 39 20.63 7.89 -1.25
C SER A 39 21.83 7.57 -0.36
N VAL A 40 22.89 7.04 -0.96
CA VAL A 40 24.14 6.69 -0.25
C VAL A 40 24.88 7.95 0.22
N SER A 41 25.52 7.87 1.39
CA SER A 41 26.39 8.93 1.90
C SER A 41 27.66 9.08 1.06
N THR A 42 28.12 10.30 0.85
CA THR A 42 29.38 10.60 0.15
C THR A 42 30.33 11.40 1.05
N ALA A 43 31.57 11.60 0.61
CA ALA A 43 32.55 12.42 1.33
C ALA A 43 32.06 13.87 1.57
N TYR A 44 31.26 14.41 0.64
CA TYR A 44 30.71 15.76 0.74
C TYR A 44 29.35 15.81 1.45
N ARG A 45 28.65 14.68 1.53
CA ARG A 45 27.35 14.55 2.17
C ARG A 45 27.32 13.31 3.07
N PRO A 46 27.68 13.45 4.36
CA PRO A 46 27.88 12.31 5.26
C PRO A 46 26.56 11.70 5.76
N TYR A 47 25.41 12.03 5.15
CA TYR A 47 24.10 11.55 5.60
C TYR A 47 23.41 10.79 4.48
N TYR A 48 22.88 9.62 4.81
CA TYR A 48 21.87 8.93 4.01
C TYR A 48 20.58 9.72 4.06
N ALA A 49 19.84 9.76 2.95
CA ALA A 49 18.57 10.45 2.87
C ALA A 49 17.49 9.62 2.19
N LEU A 50 16.24 9.91 2.54
CA LEU A 50 15.07 9.29 1.95
C LEU A 50 14.52 10.15 0.81
N TRP A 51 14.27 9.49 -0.30
CA TRP A 51 13.70 10.07 -1.50
C TRP A 51 12.48 9.30 -1.96
N ARG A 52 11.55 10.00 -2.63
CA ARG A 52 10.46 9.38 -3.38
C ARG A 52 10.72 9.55 -4.87
N ILE A 53 10.73 8.44 -5.59
CA ILE A 53 10.86 8.40 -7.05
C ILE A 53 9.52 7.99 -7.63
N PHE A 54 8.86 8.94 -8.28
CA PHE A 54 7.56 8.74 -8.91
C PHE A 54 7.70 8.02 -10.26
N PRO A 55 6.61 7.49 -10.83
CA PRO A 55 6.60 6.99 -12.20
C PRO A 55 7.06 8.08 -13.19
N PRO A 56 7.52 7.70 -14.40
CA PRO A 56 7.89 8.63 -15.45
C PRO A 56 6.81 9.70 -15.66
N ASP A 57 7.23 10.92 -15.98
CA ASP A 57 6.36 12.08 -16.31
C ASP A 57 5.42 12.57 -15.20
N THR A 58 5.48 12.03 -13.98
CA THR A 58 4.62 12.48 -12.87
C THR A 58 5.22 13.66 -12.11
N TYR A 59 6.33 13.41 -11.40
CA TYR A 59 7.08 14.41 -10.63
C TYR A 59 8.57 14.06 -10.67
N PRO A 60 9.47 15.05 -10.50
CA PRO A 60 10.88 14.74 -10.30
C PRO A 60 11.08 14.01 -8.95
N PRO A 61 12.24 13.34 -8.76
CA PRO A 61 12.65 12.80 -7.46
C PRO A 61 12.46 13.83 -6.34
N LEU A 62 11.68 13.43 -5.33
CA LEU A 62 11.32 14.29 -4.20
C LEU A 62 12.19 13.94 -2.99
N PHE A 63 12.90 14.94 -2.46
CA PHE A 63 13.62 14.83 -1.20
C PHE A 63 12.64 14.88 -0.03
N ILE A 64 12.66 13.87 0.84
CA ILE A 64 11.77 13.81 2.02
C ILE A 64 12.50 14.31 3.26
N GLN A 65 13.57 13.61 3.66
CA GLN A 65 14.35 13.96 4.84
C GLN A 65 15.72 13.28 4.84
N SER A 66 16.66 13.88 5.57
CA SER A 66 17.90 13.21 5.96
C SER A 66 17.61 12.18 7.04
N LEU A 67 18.22 11.00 6.95
CA LEU A 67 17.96 9.88 7.85
C LEU A 67 19.04 9.75 8.91
N ALA A 68 20.23 9.27 8.55
CA ALA A 68 21.33 9.04 9.49
C ALA A 68 22.69 9.05 8.77
N VAL A 69 23.78 9.05 9.54
CA VAL A 69 25.16 8.95 9.01
C VAL A 69 25.53 7.50 8.71
N THR A 70 25.03 6.56 9.50
CA THR A 70 25.27 5.12 9.35
C THR A 70 24.18 4.50 8.49
N PHE A 71 24.51 3.44 7.74
CA PHE A 71 23.56 2.78 6.85
C PHE A 71 22.50 1.99 7.60
N ASP A 72 22.85 1.35 8.72
CA ASP A 72 21.91 0.56 9.52
C ASP A 72 20.82 1.46 10.15
N ASP A 73 21.23 2.55 10.84
CA ASP A 73 20.27 3.50 11.42
C ASP A 73 19.41 4.18 10.34
N ALA A 74 19.99 4.44 9.16
CA ALA A 74 19.25 5.02 8.05
C ALA A 74 18.17 4.06 7.56
N ALA A 75 18.49 2.76 7.40
CA ALA A 75 17.53 1.75 7.01
C ALA A 75 16.41 1.60 8.06
N GLU A 76 16.75 1.56 9.35
CA GLU A 76 15.76 1.45 10.43
C GLU A 76 14.82 2.66 10.49
N ARG A 77 15.35 3.88 10.37
CA ARG A 77 14.52 5.10 10.27
C ARG A 77 13.62 5.08 9.04
N ALA A 78 14.13 4.59 7.90
CA ALA A 78 13.32 4.44 6.70
C ALA A 78 12.20 3.39 6.87
N PHE A 79 12.48 2.27 7.53
CA PHE A 79 11.46 1.25 7.81
C PHE A 79 10.35 1.77 8.73
N GLN A 80 10.73 2.55 9.75
CA GLN A 80 9.77 3.20 10.65
C GLN A 80 8.90 4.20 9.89
N TYR A 81 9.52 5.06 9.07
CA TYR A 81 8.81 6.04 8.26
C TYR A 81 7.85 5.39 7.24
N LEU A 82 8.28 4.28 6.62
CA LEU A 82 7.53 3.55 5.59
C LEU A 82 6.71 2.38 6.15
N HIS A 83 6.45 2.34 7.47
CA HIS A 83 5.78 1.22 8.11
C HIS A 83 4.39 0.92 7.51
N ASN A 84 3.61 1.97 7.21
CA ASN A 84 2.28 1.83 6.61
C ASN A 84 2.29 1.89 5.06
N CYS A 85 3.47 2.03 4.46
CA CYS A 85 3.61 2.18 3.02
C CYS A 85 3.80 0.82 2.33
N ASN A 86 3.09 0.63 1.20
CA ASN A 86 3.13 -0.58 0.40
C ASN A 86 4.06 -0.47 -0.82
N ILE A 87 4.90 0.56 -0.88
CA ILE A 87 5.79 0.83 -2.01
C ILE A 87 7.22 0.40 -1.66
N LEU A 88 7.93 -0.16 -2.63
CA LEU A 88 9.28 -0.69 -2.47
C LEU A 88 10.29 0.36 -2.01
N LEU A 89 11.28 -0.08 -1.26
CA LEU A 89 12.47 0.70 -0.87
C LEU A 89 13.71 0.17 -1.60
N ARG A 90 14.44 1.04 -2.29
CA ARG A 90 15.70 0.70 -2.97
C ARG A 90 16.86 1.53 -2.42
N VAL A 91 18.07 1.06 -2.62
CA VAL A 91 19.28 1.87 -2.41
C VAL A 91 19.73 2.37 -3.77
N LYS A 92 20.10 3.65 -3.86
CA LYS A 92 20.59 4.28 -5.08
C LYS A 92 21.81 5.15 -4.77
N ASP A 93 22.75 5.14 -5.70
CA ASP A 93 23.95 5.97 -5.59
C ASP A 93 23.59 7.46 -5.59
N ASN A 94 24.39 8.26 -4.88
CA ASN A 94 24.15 9.69 -4.72
C ASN A 94 24.27 10.45 -6.05
N SER A 95 25.07 9.95 -7.00
CA SER A 95 25.24 10.53 -8.34
C SER A 95 23.90 10.75 -9.06
N PHE A 96 22.91 9.88 -8.80
CA PHE A 96 21.55 10.03 -9.35
C PHE A 96 20.81 11.24 -8.78
N PHE A 97 21.05 11.61 -7.51
CA PHE A 97 20.36 12.67 -6.80
C PHE A 97 21.05 14.03 -6.89
N GLU A 98 22.31 14.08 -7.34
CA GLU A 98 23.11 15.30 -7.43
C GLU A 98 22.45 16.45 -8.19
N PRO A 99 21.83 16.22 -9.37
CA PRO A 99 21.12 17.28 -10.09
C PRO A 99 19.97 17.90 -9.30
N TYR A 100 19.42 17.17 -8.31
CA TYR A 100 18.22 17.56 -7.59
C TYR A 100 18.48 18.37 -6.31
N TYR A 101 19.70 18.36 -5.77
CA TYR A 101 20.02 19.11 -4.55
C TYR A 101 19.92 20.64 -4.71
N GLY A 102 20.20 21.13 -5.91
CA GLY A 102 20.23 22.55 -6.25
C GLY A 102 18.87 23.17 -6.58
N TYR A 103 17.78 22.40 -6.60
CA TYR A 103 16.46 22.98 -6.85
C TYR A 103 16.04 23.89 -5.71
N THR A 104 15.53 25.07 -6.07
CA THR A 104 15.00 26.10 -5.16
C THR A 104 13.50 26.33 -5.31
N ASP A 105 12.86 25.57 -6.20
CA ASP A 105 11.42 25.68 -6.47
C ASP A 105 10.55 25.14 -5.33
N ASP A 106 11.14 24.40 -4.39
CA ASP A 106 10.53 23.90 -3.15
C ASP A 106 10.67 24.88 -1.97
N ILE A 107 11.30 26.05 -2.16
CA ILE A 107 11.45 27.06 -1.13
C ILE A 107 10.17 27.91 -1.05
N VAL A 108 9.54 27.90 0.13
CA VAL A 108 8.33 28.67 0.42
C VAL A 108 8.65 30.17 0.39
N ALA A 109 8.00 30.92 -0.50
CA ALA A 109 8.28 32.35 -0.69
C ALA A 109 7.48 33.29 0.24
N PHE A 110 6.50 32.78 0.98
CA PHE A 110 5.53 33.58 1.73
C PHE A 110 5.05 32.90 3.02
N GLY A 111 4.28 33.63 3.82
CA GLY A 111 3.64 33.10 5.03
C GLY A 111 4.61 32.76 6.16
N LYS A 112 4.14 31.94 7.10
CA LYS A 112 4.85 31.58 8.34
C LYS A 112 6.21 30.92 8.10
N TYR A 113 6.32 30.10 7.04
CA TYR A 113 7.51 29.32 6.75
C TYR A 113 8.35 29.88 5.58
N ARG A 114 8.34 31.22 5.41
CA ARG A 114 9.12 31.88 4.37
C ARG A 114 10.60 31.49 4.45
N SER A 115 11.19 31.25 3.28
CA SER A 115 12.58 30.82 3.08
C SER A 115 12.92 29.42 3.62
N LYS A 116 11.92 28.62 4.02
CA LYS A 116 12.10 27.21 4.38
C LYS A 116 11.79 26.31 3.18
N ARG A 117 12.48 25.17 3.10
CA ARG A 117 12.18 24.14 2.09
C ARG A 117 10.92 23.37 2.49
N LEU A 118 10.12 22.95 1.51
CA LEU A 118 8.90 22.18 1.78
C LEU A 118 9.15 20.91 2.61
N ALA A 119 10.29 20.24 2.42
CA ALA A 119 10.68 19.07 3.21
C ALA A 119 10.79 19.38 4.71
N GLU A 120 11.45 20.50 5.07
CA GLU A 120 11.59 20.95 6.45
C GLU A 120 10.25 21.34 7.05
N VAL A 121 9.43 22.03 6.24
CA VAL A 121 8.09 22.44 6.66
C VAL A 121 7.19 21.22 6.87
N TYR A 122 7.26 20.22 5.98
CA TYR A 122 6.50 18.98 6.10
C TYR A 122 6.85 18.19 7.37
N TYR A 123 8.12 18.19 7.75
CA TYR A 123 8.59 17.55 8.98
C TYR A 123 8.03 18.23 10.24
N VAL A 124 7.96 19.58 10.25
CA VAL A 124 7.48 20.36 11.40
C VAL A 124 5.95 20.46 11.44
N ASP A 125 5.33 20.73 10.30
CA ASP A 125 3.92 21.06 10.13
C ASP A 125 3.39 20.55 8.77
N PRO A 126 3.03 19.25 8.70
CA PRO A 126 2.53 18.66 7.46
C PRO A 126 1.22 19.29 6.98
N HIS A 127 0.39 19.82 7.89
CA HIS A 127 -0.89 20.43 7.53
C HIS A 127 -0.73 21.67 6.67
N TYR A 128 0.33 22.46 6.89
CA TYR A 128 0.65 23.61 6.04
C TYR A 128 0.95 23.18 4.59
N VAL A 129 1.71 22.10 4.41
CA VAL A 129 2.03 21.57 3.07
C VAL A 129 0.80 20.95 2.41
N LEU A 130 -0.04 20.25 3.17
CA LEU A 130 -1.32 19.74 2.65
C LEU A 130 -2.28 20.87 2.26
N TRP A 131 -2.31 21.96 3.02
CA TRP A 131 -3.05 23.16 2.65
C TRP A 131 -2.51 23.76 1.34
N LEU A 132 -1.19 23.85 1.17
CA LEU A 132 -0.57 24.26 -0.09
C LEU A 132 -0.95 23.35 -1.27
N ALA A 133 -1.10 22.05 -1.04
CA ALA A 133 -1.47 21.10 -2.08
C ALA A 133 -2.92 21.23 -2.56
N HIS A 134 -3.85 21.53 -1.64
CA HIS A 134 -5.29 21.41 -1.88
C HIS A 134 -6.05 22.74 -1.93
N LYS A 135 -5.59 23.78 -1.21
CA LYS A 135 -6.32 25.04 -1.05
C LYS A 135 -5.58 26.27 -1.56
N PHE A 136 -4.28 26.18 -1.79
CA PHE A 136 -3.50 27.33 -2.26
C PHE A 136 -3.73 27.59 -3.76
N GLU A 137 -4.02 28.84 -4.09
CA GLU A 137 -4.24 29.30 -5.45
C GLU A 137 -2.97 29.98 -6.00
N PRO A 138 -2.21 29.30 -6.88
CA PRO A 138 -0.94 29.82 -7.35
C PRO A 138 -1.17 30.94 -8.38
N ARG A 139 -0.59 32.11 -8.12
CA ARG A 139 -0.68 33.29 -9.00
C ARG A 139 0.49 33.36 -9.97
N ASN A 140 1.70 33.08 -9.47
CA ASN A 140 2.94 33.18 -10.24
C ASN A 140 3.41 31.80 -10.74
N PRO A 141 4.26 31.74 -11.80
CA PRO A 141 4.84 30.47 -12.25
C PRO A 141 5.65 29.77 -11.16
N ARG A 142 6.32 30.53 -10.29
CA ARG A 142 7.02 29.99 -9.11
C ARG A 142 6.06 29.33 -8.12
N ASP A 143 4.92 29.97 -7.85
CA ASP A 143 3.88 29.43 -6.96
C ASP A 143 3.26 28.15 -7.54
N LYS A 144 3.12 28.08 -8.87
CA LYS A 144 2.65 26.86 -9.56
C LYS A 144 3.62 25.70 -9.34
N ARG A 145 4.94 25.95 -9.41
CA ARG A 145 5.97 24.94 -9.12
C ARG A 145 5.97 24.54 -7.63
N LEU A 146 5.82 25.50 -6.72
CA LEU A 146 5.69 25.21 -5.29
C LEU A 146 4.46 24.35 -4.99
N ALA A 147 3.31 24.66 -5.59
CA ALA A 147 2.07 23.89 -5.45
C ALA A 147 2.20 22.48 -6.05
N MET A 148 2.94 22.31 -7.14
CA MET A 148 3.27 21.00 -7.71
C MET A 148 4.04 20.15 -6.69
N TRP A 149 5.09 20.70 -6.08
CA TRP A 149 5.87 20.00 -5.04
C TRP A 149 5.03 19.68 -3.80
N ALA A 150 4.15 20.59 -3.38
CA ALA A 150 3.21 20.35 -2.29
C ALA A 150 2.27 19.17 -2.60
N LYS A 151 1.78 19.04 -3.84
CA LYS A 151 0.98 17.89 -4.28
C LYS A 151 1.78 16.58 -4.25
N ALA A 152 3.06 16.61 -4.61
CA ALA A 152 3.94 15.44 -4.47
C ALA A 152 4.07 15.00 -3.00
N PHE A 153 4.23 15.95 -2.06
CA PHE A 153 4.22 15.68 -0.63
C PHE A 153 2.87 15.16 -0.12
N ALA A 154 1.75 15.66 -0.66
CA ALA A 154 0.42 15.14 -0.32
C ALA A 154 0.30 13.66 -0.70
N THR A 155 0.83 13.25 -1.85
CA THR A 155 0.89 11.83 -2.24
C THR A 155 1.69 11.01 -1.22
N VAL A 156 2.89 11.48 -0.83
CA VAL A 156 3.71 10.81 0.21
C VAL A 156 2.96 10.72 1.54
N HIS A 157 2.23 11.77 1.94
CA HIS A 157 1.43 11.77 3.16
C HIS A 157 0.33 10.69 3.13
N LEU A 158 -0.39 10.58 2.01
CA LEU A 158 -1.42 9.55 1.82
C LEU A 158 -0.83 8.13 1.80
N GLU A 159 0.41 7.97 1.34
CA GLU A 159 1.12 6.69 1.32
C GLU A 159 1.62 6.26 2.70
N THR A 160 1.99 7.21 3.57
CA THR A 160 2.69 6.95 4.83
C THR A 160 1.80 7.03 6.08
N VAL A 161 0.83 7.96 6.09
CA VAL A 161 0.01 8.24 7.27
C VAL A 161 -1.28 7.41 7.27
N ILE A 162 -1.91 7.25 6.11
CA ILE A 162 -3.13 6.45 6.02
C ILE A 162 -2.76 4.98 6.14
N ARG A 163 -3.19 4.36 7.25
CA ARG A 163 -3.14 2.90 7.42
C ARG A 163 -3.94 2.25 6.29
N LYS A 164 -3.25 1.76 5.27
CA LYS A 164 -3.84 0.85 4.31
C LYS A 164 -3.90 -0.50 5.01
N SER A 165 -5.01 -1.24 4.88
CA SER A 165 -5.02 -2.68 5.15
C SER A 165 -3.76 -3.21 4.46
N ARG A 166 -2.82 -3.80 5.22
CA ARG A 166 -1.72 -4.54 4.60
C ARG A 166 -2.39 -5.41 3.55
N VAL A 167 -2.05 -5.17 2.29
CA VAL A 167 -2.43 -6.11 1.25
C VAL A 167 -1.54 -7.28 1.62
N ALA A 168 -2.10 -8.27 2.31
CA ALA A 168 -1.41 -9.51 2.57
C ALA A 168 -0.81 -9.95 1.22
N GLY A 169 0.49 -10.24 1.24
CA GLY A 169 1.25 -10.57 0.05
C GLY A 169 0.60 -11.75 -0.62
N GLY A 170 -0.10 -11.48 -1.73
CA GLY A 170 -1.05 -12.38 -2.37
C GLY A 170 -2.14 -11.59 -3.10
N ASN A 171 -1.77 -10.60 -3.92
CA ASN A 171 -2.73 -9.90 -4.78
C ASN A 171 -2.77 -10.56 -6.17
N GLY A 172 -2.92 -11.88 -6.19
CA GLY A 172 -3.04 -12.68 -7.41
C GLY A 172 -4.48 -13.13 -7.63
N TYR A 173 -4.86 -13.33 -8.89
CA TYR A 173 -6.03 -14.16 -9.19
C TYR A 173 -5.63 -15.62 -8.96
N VAL A 174 -6.52 -16.39 -8.34
CA VAL A 174 -6.25 -17.80 -8.04
C VAL A 174 -7.05 -18.68 -8.98
N GLY A 175 -6.32 -19.50 -9.73
CA GLY A 175 -6.87 -20.33 -10.80
C GLY A 175 -7.40 -19.54 -11.99
N GLU A 176 -7.77 -20.27 -13.03
CA GLU A 176 -8.44 -19.74 -14.22
C GLU A 176 -9.97 -19.81 -14.08
N LYS A 177 -10.68 -18.99 -14.87
CA LYS A 177 -12.15 -18.98 -14.86
C LYS A 177 -12.68 -20.36 -15.27
N GLY A 178 -13.42 -21.00 -14.36
CA GLY A 178 -13.99 -22.33 -14.55
C GLY A 178 -13.17 -23.46 -13.95
N GLU A 179 -11.97 -23.19 -13.44
CA GLU A 179 -11.14 -24.14 -12.72
C GLU A 179 -11.79 -24.56 -11.39
N LYS A 180 -11.57 -25.82 -11.00
CA LYS A 180 -12.02 -26.35 -9.72
C LYS A 180 -10.84 -26.38 -8.75
N LEU A 181 -10.92 -25.53 -7.74
CA LEU A 181 -10.01 -25.49 -6.62
C LEU A 181 -10.40 -26.58 -5.62
N ILE A 182 -9.41 -27.25 -5.04
CA ILE A 182 -9.57 -28.37 -4.11
C ILE A 182 -8.88 -27.99 -2.81
N ASP A 183 -9.46 -28.41 -1.68
CA ASP A 183 -8.88 -28.28 -0.33
C ASP A 183 -8.44 -26.85 0.04
N LEU A 184 -9.40 -25.91 0.02
CA LEU A 184 -9.16 -24.51 0.37
C LEU A 184 -9.40 -24.27 1.86
N HIS A 185 -8.46 -23.56 2.47
CA HIS A 185 -8.51 -23.13 3.86
C HIS A 185 -8.67 -21.61 3.91
N LEU A 186 -9.88 -21.14 4.23
CA LEU A 186 -10.21 -19.72 4.13
C LEU A 186 -10.56 -19.13 5.50
N GLU A 187 -9.94 -18.01 5.86
CA GLU A 187 -10.30 -17.21 7.03
C GLU A 187 -11.29 -16.12 6.62
N VAL A 188 -12.42 -16.03 7.32
CA VAL A 188 -13.47 -15.06 7.01
C VAL A 188 -13.10 -13.67 7.50
N LEU A 189 -13.04 -12.70 6.60
CA LEU A 189 -12.78 -11.30 6.94
C LEU A 189 -14.05 -10.53 7.27
N SER A 190 -15.10 -10.70 6.46
CA SER A 190 -16.36 -9.97 6.61
C SER A 190 -17.51 -10.74 5.98
N VAL A 191 -18.66 -10.69 6.64
CA VAL A 191 -19.92 -11.26 6.16
C VAL A 191 -20.95 -10.14 6.03
N ARG A 192 -21.67 -10.11 4.92
CA ARG A 192 -22.79 -9.20 4.67
C ARG A 192 -24.04 -10.00 4.33
N LEU A 193 -25.16 -9.62 4.92
CA LEU A 193 -26.46 -10.22 4.61
C LEU A 193 -27.05 -9.55 3.36
N GLN A 194 -27.57 -10.35 2.44
CA GLN A 194 -28.21 -9.89 1.22
C GLN A 194 -29.54 -10.61 1.01
N LEU A 195 -30.64 -9.86 0.95
CA LEU A 195 -31.94 -10.41 0.63
C LEU A 195 -32.01 -10.81 -0.86
N ASP A 196 -32.44 -12.04 -1.13
CA ASP A 196 -32.71 -12.54 -2.48
C ASP A 196 -34.07 -12.01 -2.97
N ALA A 197 -34.01 -10.92 -3.74
CA ALA A 197 -35.20 -10.26 -4.29
C ALA A 197 -35.94 -11.09 -5.35
N TYR A 198 -35.37 -12.19 -5.85
CA TYR A 198 -36.02 -13.00 -6.89
C TYR A 198 -37.05 -13.97 -6.32
N LYS A 199 -36.89 -14.39 -5.06
CA LYS A 199 -37.84 -15.28 -4.39
C LYS A 199 -38.99 -14.48 -3.79
N LYS A 200 -40.13 -14.47 -4.51
CA LYS A 200 -41.33 -13.71 -4.12
C LYS A 200 -42.09 -14.26 -2.90
N ARG A 201 -41.83 -15.50 -2.48
CA ARG A 201 -42.51 -16.15 -1.34
C ARG A 201 -41.50 -16.38 -0.20
N GLY A 202 -41.60 -15.56 0.85
CA GLY A 202 -40.73 -15.61 2.01
C GLY A 202 -39.42 -14.83 1.83
N TYR A 203 -38.77 -14.49 2.95
CA TYR A 203 -37.50 -13.76 2.92
C TYR A 203 -36.33 -14.75 2.85
N TYR A 204 -35.57 -14.77 1.77
CA TYR A 204 -34.35 -15.59 1.69
C TYR A 204 -33.14 -14.68 1.82
N VAL A 205 -32.44 -14.75 2.94
CA VAL A 205 -31.31 -13.89 3.24
C VAL A 205 -30.02 -14.66 3.03
N ASP A 206 -29.34 -14.39 1.92
CA ASP A 206 -28.04 -14.98 1.59
C ASP A 206 -26.90 -14.28 2.34
N GLN A 207 -25.80 -15.01 2.55
CA GLN A 207 -24.59 -14.50 3.19
C GLN A 207 -23.51 -14.28 2.14
N SER A 208 -23.18 -13.02 1.87
CA SER A 208 -22.03 -12.64 1.04
C SER A 208 -20.79 -12.59 1.91
N VAL A 209 -19.86 -13.51 1.68
CA VAL A 209 -18.67 -13.73 2.49
C VAL A 209 -17.43 -13.25 1.72
N LEU A 210 -16.61 -12.46 2.40
CA LEU A 210 -15.26 -12.12 2.00
C LEU A 210 -14.28 -12.90 2.87
N ALA A 211 -13.42 -13.69 2.24
CA ALA A 211 -12.44 -14.51 2.94
C ALA A 211 -11.03 -14.35 2.36
N THR A 212 -10.02 -14.74 3.12
CA THR A 212 -8.61 -14.74 2.73
C THR A 212 -7.98 -16.11 2.97
N ASP A 213 -7.02 -16.48 2.15
CA ASP A 213 -6.16 -17.66 2.39
C ASP A 213 -4.92 -17.26 3.20
N LYS A 214 -4.14 -18.24 3.66
CA LYS A 214 -2.82 -18.12 4.28
C LYS A 214 -1.86 -17.31 3.42
N ASP A 215 -1.97 -17.48 2.10
CA ASP A 215 -1.20 -16.76 1.09
C ASP A 215 -1.74 -15.35 0.84
N GLY A 216 -2.71 -14.85 1.61
CA GLY A 216 -3.22 -13.48 1.48
C GLY A 216 -4.13 -13.21 0.27
N ASN A 217 -4.40 -14.22 -0.55
CA ASN A 217 -5.32 -14.13 -1.69
C ASN A 217 -6.78 -13.95 -1.20
N ARG A 218 -7.54 -13.08 -1.87
CA ARG A 218 -8.92 -12.76 -1.47
C ARG A 218 -9.96 -13.49 -2.30
N TYR A 219 -10.92 -14.09 -1.60
CA TYR A 219 -12.03 -14.83 -2.17
C TYR A 219 -13.35 -14.19 -1.81
N THR A 220 -14.27 -14.15 -2.77
CA THR A 220 -15.66 -13.76 -2.52
C THR A 220 -16.62 -14.83 -2.96
N PHE A 221 -17.59 -15.14 -2.11
CA PHE A 221 -18.61 -16.12 -2.41
C PHE A 221 -19.90 -15.85 -1.65
N VAL A 222 -20.97 -16.48 -2.09
CA VAL A 222 -22.30 -16.33 -1.49
C VAL A 222 -22.73 -17.69 -0.98
N VAL A 223 -23.02 -17.77 0.32
CA VAL A 223 -23.68 -18.93 0.93
C VAL A 223 -25.19 -18.67 0.86
N LYS A 224 -25.88 -19.53 0.12
CA LYS A 224 -27.32 -19.42 -0.10
C LYS A 224 -28.10 -19.80 1.16
N ALA A 225 -29.21 -19.10 1.41
CA ALA A 225 -30.11 -19.42 2.51
C ALA A 225 -30.74 -20.82 2.32
N ALA A 226 -30.72 -21.64 3.37
CA ALA A 226 -31.32 -22.97 3.37
C ALA A 226 -32.86 -22.92 3.44
N ALA A 227 -33.40 -21.94 4.16
CA ALA A 227 -34.83 -21.75 4.36
C ALA A 227 -35.20 -20.27 4.42
N ALA A 228 -36.49 -19.97 4.28
CA ALA A 228 -37.02 -18.62 4.44
C ALA A 228 -36.89 -18.16 5.91
N SER A 229 -36.43 -16.93 6.10
CA SER A 229 -36.43 -16.22 7.37
C SER A 229 -37.76 -15.50 7.60
N GLN A 230 -38.01 -15.15 8.86
CA GLN A 230 -39.19 -14.37 9.25
C GLN A 230 -39.04 -12.88 8.93
N THR A 231 -37.80 -12.38 8.88
CA THR A 231 -37.50 -10.97 8.63
C THR A 231 -36.40 -10.81 7.58
N PRO A 232 -36.38 -9.71 6.82
CA PRO A 232 -35.42 -9.50 5.74
C PRO A 232 -33.98 -9.28 6.20
N ASN A 233 -33.77 -9.00 7.49
CA ASN A 233 -32.46 -8.67 8.08
C ASN A 233 -31.88 -9.79 8.95
N GLN A 234 -32.54 -10.96 8.99
CA GLN A 234 -32.13 -12.07 9.84
C GLN A 234 -32.03 -13.36 9.02
N LEU A 235 -31.04 -14.18 9.38
CA LEU A 235 -30.91 -15.53 8.83
C LEU A 235 -32.02 -16.43 9.37
N SER A 236 -32.42 -17.42 8.58
CA SER A 236 -33.28 -18.48 9.08
C SER A 236 -32.52 -19.37 10.06
N CYS A 237 -33.22 -19.93 11.06
CA CYS A 237 -32.62 -20.86 12.02
C CYS A 237 -32.01 -22.12 11.38
N TYR A 238 -32.45 -22.47 10.17
CA TYR A 238 -31.92 -23.59 9.38
C TYR A 238 -30.65 -23.25 8.60
N THR A 239 -30.28 -21.96 8.51
CA THR A 239 -29.07 -21.54 7.81
C THR A 239 -27.95 -21.35 8.83
N GLN A 240 -26.83 -22.05 8.64
CA GLN A 240 -25.67 -21.88 9.51
C GLN A 240 -25.08 -20.46 9.34
N PRO A 241 -24.99 -19.67 10.42
CA PRO A 241 -24.37 -18.35 10.36
C PRO A 241 -22.86 -18.49 10.19
N VAL A 242 -22.28 -17.67 9.32
CA VAL A 242 -20.83 -17.52 9.19
C VAL A 242 -20.43 -16.25 9.93
N HIS A 243 -19.45 -16.36 10.82
CA HIS A 243 -18.96 -15.22 11.58
C HIS A 243 -17.62 -14.71 11.01
N PRO A 244 -17.32 -13.41 11.21
CA PRO A 244 -15.98 -12.90 10.98
C PRO A 244 -14.97 -13.68 11.83
N HIS A 245 -13.83 -14.02 11.23
CA HIS A 245 -12.70 -14.77 11.80
C HIS A 245 -12.93 -16.28 11.95
N ASP A 246 -14.03 -16.80 11.40
CA ASP A 246 -14.20 -18.25 11.25
C ASP A 246 -13.22 -18.81 10.22
N ILE A 247 -12.72 -20.01 10.50
CA ILE A 247 -11.89 -20.79 9.57
C ILE A 247 -12.81 -21.76 8.83
N LEU A 248 -12.95 -21.57 7.52
CA LEU A 248 -13.74 -22.41 6.64
C LEU A 248 -12.84 -23.38 5.88
N GLN A 249 -13.16 -24.67 6.00
CA GLN A 249 -12.53 -25.73 5.22
C GLN A 249 -13.46 -26.14 4.07
N LEU A 250 -13.02 -25.87 2.84
CA LEU A 250 -13.74 -26.22 1.62
C LEU A 250 -13.08 -27.40 0.93
N THR A 251 -13.80 -28.50 0.77
CA THR A 251 -13.34 -29.65 -0.01
C THR A 251 -13.14 -29.28 -1.48
N SER A 252 -14.03 -28.46 -2.03
CA SER A 252 -13.85 -27.92 -3.38
C SER A 252 -14.66 -26.65 -3.64
N ALA A 253 -14.15 -25.80 -4.52
CA ALA A 253 -14.87 -24.63 -5.03
C ALA A 253 -14.54 -24.41 -6.51
N LYS A 254 -15.47 -23.87 -7.29
CA LYS A 254 -15.26 -23.51 -8.69
C LYS A 254 -15.03 -22.01 -8.83
N VAL A 255 -14.01 -21.63 -9.58
CA VAL A 255 -13.74 -20.22 -9.93
C VAL A 255 -14.80 -19.74 -10.92
N LEU A 256 -15.56 -18.72 -10.54
CA LEU A 256 -16.63 -18.14 -11.36
C LEU A 256 -16.13 -16.95 -12.18
N SER A 257 -15.39 -16.05 -11.54
CA SER A 257 -14.93 -14.81 -12.16
C SER A 257 -13.83 -14.16 -11.34
N HIS A 258 -13.04 -13.33 -12.02
CA HIS A 258 -12.04 -12.46 -11.41
C HIS A 258 -12.49 -11.01 -11.55
N TYR A 259 -12.29 -10.21 -10.51
CA TYR A 259 -12.53 -8.77 -10.60
C TYR A 259 -11.57 -8.00 -9.70
N GLU A 260 -11.33 -6.75 -10.06
CA GLU A 260 -10.49 -5.84 -9.30
C GLU A 260 -11.34 -4.70 -8.72
N SER A 261 -11.13 -4.40 -7.44
CA SER A 261 -11.74 -3.24 -6.80
C SER A 261 -10.70 -2.51 -5.96
N ARG A 262 -10.55 -1.20 -6.20
CA ARG A 262 -9.60 -0.32 -5.47
C ARG A 262 -8.16 -0.86 -5.45
N GLY A 263 -7.69 -1.45 -6.55
CA GLY A 263 -6.33 -2.00 -6.66
C GLY A 263 -6.13 -3.38 -6.03
N VAL A 264 -7.21 -4.01 -5.55
CA VAL A 264 -7.21 -5.34 -4.92
C VAL A 264 -7.94 -6.32 -5.83
N LYS A 265 -7.29 -7.45 -6.11
CA LYS A 265 -7.80 -8.54 -6.94
C LYS A 265 -8.62 -9.49 -6.07
N TYR A 266 -9.79 -9.87 -6.57
CA TYR A 266 -10.70 -10.79 -5.91
C TYR A 266 -11.01 -11.96 -6.85
N THR A 267 -10.98 -13.17 -6.28
CA THR A 267 -11.41 -14.38 -6.96
C THR A 267 -12.80 -14.75 -6.47
N ARG A 268 -13.80 -14.65 -7.35
CA ARG A 268 -15.16 -15.07 -7.02
C ARG A 268 -15.26 -16.58 -7.19
N ILE A 269 -15.57 -17.27 -6.10
CA ILE A 269 -15.76 -18.72 -6.10
C ILE A 269 -17.23 -19.06 -5.85
N GLY A 270 -17.65 -20.23 -6.33
CA GLY A 270 -19.00 -20.76 -6.15
C GLY A 270 -19.01 -22.28 -6.25
N TYR A 271 -20.21 -22.88 -6.18
CA TYR A 271 -20.36 -24.34 -6.10
C TYR A 271 -19.53 -24.93 -4.95
N LEU A 272 -19.64 -24.30 -3.79
CA LEU A 272 -18.87 -24.61 -2.59
C LEU A 272 -19.29 -25.97 -2.05
N LYS A 273 -18.30 -26.79 -1.69
CA LYS A 273 -18.49 -27.97 -0.85
C LYS A 273 -17.70 -27.75 0.43
N PHE A 274 -18.42 -27.67 1.54
CA PHE A 274 -17.84 -27.61 2.88
C PHE A 274 -17.49 -29.03 3.36
N HIS A 275 -16.52 -29.11 4.27
CA HIS A 275 -16.26 -30.31 5.05
C HIS A 275 -17.34 -30.58 6.09
#